data_AF-A0A2N2C560-F1
#
_entry.id   AF-A0A2N2C560-F1
#
_cell.length_a   1.000
_cell.length_b   1.000
_cell.length_c   1.000
_cell.angle_alpha   90.00
_cell.angle_beta   90.00
_cell.angle_gamma   90.00
#
_symmetry.space_group_name_H-M   'P 1'
#
loop_
_entity.id
_entity.type
_entity.pdbx_description
1 polymer ?
#
loop_
_entity_poly.entity_id
_entity_poly.type
_entity_poly.pdbx_seq_one_letter_code
_entity_poly.pdbx_strand_id
1 'polypeptide(L)'
;MNEAMEVSLTLSWVDYVNGIAGSLTALIALIAAIAGYIKYSHTKNREIYEKILKDVYAPLYRALFKQETFREFIMKGKGIKEENIEDTPILTFFKEKNGEIIDIFGRTDILNIGKQINAGLASPHILELLSSYEITCYFENELQNSYESFEDYINKDRDEKDIAKNEMRKINDYISLTISKVKIEKDLYTEIIRGYCYYNKKLGLESNCSIKNGEIIIGYKTTKDEIQRMKDTIRKKNVNEENAV
;
A
#
# COMPACT_ATOMS: atom_id res chain seq x y z
N MET A 1 -44.43 -55.44 49.91
CA MET A 1 -44.47 -55.44 48.43
C MET A 1 -44.48 -54.02 47.85
N ASN A 2 -45.13 -53.05 48.50
CA ASN A 2 -45.15 -51.64 48.02
C ASN A 2 -43.79 -50.92 48.12
N GLU A 3 -43.01 -51.12 49.20
CA GLU A 3 -41.71 -50.43 49.37
C GLU A 3 -40.67 -50.84 48.30
N ALA A 4 -40.59 -52.12 47.95
CA ALA A 4 -39.68 -52.60 46.91
C ALA A 4 -40.04 -52.04 45.51
N MET A 5 -41.33 -51.75 45.28
CA MET A 5 -41.82 -51.18 44.04
C MET A 5 -41.57 -49.66 43.97
N GLU A 6 -41.66 -48.95 45.10
CA GLU A 6 -41.31 -47.52 45.16
C GLU A 6 -39.79 -47.29 45.00
N VAL A 7 -38.96 -48.16 45.59
CA VAL A 7 -37.50 -48.10 45.44
C VAL A 7 -37.07 -48.37 43.99
N SER A 8 -37.73 -49.28 43.27
CA SER A 8 -37.38 -49.56 41.87
C SER A 8 -37.78 -48.43 40.91
N LEU A 9 -38.92 -47.77 41.16
CA LEU A 9 -39.38 -46.62 40.38
C LEU A 9 -38.47 -45.39 40.57
N THR A 10 -38.01 -45.13 41.81
CA THR A 10 -37.11 -44.02 42.11
C THR A 10 -35.72 -44.22 41.49
N LEU A 11 -35.16 -45.43 41.55
CA LEU A 11 -33.89 -45.77 40.88
C LEU A 11 -33.97 -45.58 39.35
N SER A 12 -35.05 -46.07 38.71
CA SER A 12 -35.28 -45.90 37.27
C SER A 12 -35.37 -44.43 36.85
N TRP A 13 -36.02 -43.59 37.67
CA TRP A 13 -36.13 -42.16 37.39
C TRP A 13 -34.81 -41.42 37.57
N VAL A 14 -34.01 -41.78 38.59
CA VAL A 14 -32.66 -41.24 38.81
C VAL A 14 -31.75 -41.58 37.63
N ASP A 15 -31.77 -42.82 37.15
CA ASP A 15 -30.97 -43.25 35.99
C ASP A 15 -31.38 -42.53 34.70
N TYR A 16 -32.68 -42.32 34.50
CA TYR A 16 -33.22 -41.55 33.37
C TYR A 16 -32.74 -40.08 33.40
N VAL A 17 -32.85 -39.41 34.55
CA VAL A 17 -32.39 -38.02 34.72
C VAL A 17 -30.87 -37.92 34.56
N ASN A 18 -30.10 -38.87 35.09
CA ASN A 18 -28.65 -38.92 34.91
C ASN A 18 -28.26 -39.12 33.43
N GLY A 19 -29.01 -39.93 32.67
CA GLY A 19 -28.81 -40.08 31.23
C GLY A 19 -29.06 -38.79 30.44
N ILE A 20 -30.10 -38.04 30.80
CA ILE A 20 -30.38 -36.72 30.20
C ILE A 20 -29.32 -35.69 30.60
N ALA A 21 -28.93 -35.63 31.87
CA ALA A 21 -27.90 -34.71 32.35
C ALA A 21 -26.53 -34.99 31.68
N GLY A 22 -26.17 -36.26 31.49
CA GLY A 22 -24.93 -36.66 30.80
C GLY A 22 -24.92 -36.24 29.33
N SER A 23 -26.01 -36.49 28.61
CA SER A 23 -26.14 -36.08 27.20
C SER A 23 -26.17 -34.56 27.01
N LEU A 24 -26.83 -33.83 27.90
CA LEU A 24 -26.83 -32.37 27.90
C LEU A 24 -25.43 -31.80 28.17
N THR A 25 -24.70 -32.38 29.13
CA THR A 25 -23.32 -31.98 29.44
C THR A 25 -22.39 -32.22 28.25
N ALA A 26 -22.54 -33.36 27.56
CA ALA A 26 -21.79 -33.65 26.34
C ALA A 26 -22.10 -32.64 25.21
N LEU A 27 -23.37 -32.25 25.04
CA LEU A 27 -23.76 -31.23 24.07
C LEU A 27 -23.16 -29.86 24.39
N ILE A 28 -23.19 -29.45 25.65
CA ILE A 28 -22.57 -28.19 26.10
C ILE A 28 -21.07 -28.20 25.86
N ALA A 29 -20.39 -29.31 26.17
CA ALA A 29 -18.96 -29.47 25.91
C ALA A 29 -18.63 -29.37 24.41
N LEU A 30 -19.46 -29.95 23.54
CA LEU A 30 -19.31 -29.87 22.09
C LEU A 30 -19.51 -28.44 21.56
N ILE A 31 -20.53 -27.73 22.05
CA ILE A 31 -20.76 -26.31 21.70
C ILE A 31 -19.57 -25.46 22.15
N ALA A 32 -19.06 -25.68 23.36
CA ALA A 32 -17.89 -24.97 23.88
C ALA A 32 -16.63 -25.25 23.05
N ALA A 33 -16.42 -26.50 22.60
CA ALA A 33 -15.32 -26.87 21.73
C ALA A 33 -15.40 -26.18 20.36
N ILE A 34 -16.59 -26.15 19.74
CA ILE A 34 -16.83 -25.44 18.48
C ILE A 34 -16.59 -23.94 18.63
N ALA A 35 -17.14 -23.33 19.69
CA ALA A 35 -16.93 -21.91 19.97
C ALA A 35 -15.45 -21.58 20.21
N GLY A 36 -14.73 -22.45 20.94
CA GLY A 36 -13.30 -22.37 21.15
C GLY A 36 -12.50 -22.42 19.84
N TYR A 37 -12.85 -23.34 18.94
CA TYR A 37 -12.22 -23.46 17.63
C TYR A 37 -12.46 -22.22 16.75
N ILE A 38 -13.70 -21.72 16.69
CA ILE A 38 -14.05 -20.49 15.95
C ILE A 38 -13.25 -19.31 16.48
N LYS A 39 -13.19 -19.14 17.81
CA LYS A 39 -12.43 -18.07 18.46
C LYS A 39 -10.94 -18.18 18.14
N TYR A 40 -10.36 -19.37 18.25
CA TYR A 40 -8.95 -19.61 17.93
C TYR A 40 -8.63 -19.27 16.47
N SER A 41 -9.47 -19.71 15.54
CA SER A 41 -9.32 -19.40 14.12
C SER A 41 -9.38 -17.89 13.86
N HIS A 42 -10.32 -17.18 14.49
CA HIS A 42 -10.41 -15.72 14.40
C HIS A 42 -9.17 -15.01 14.94
N THR A 43 -8.67 -15.39 16.12
CA THR A 43 -7.46 -14.80 16.70
C THR A 43 -6.25 -15.04 15.81
N LYS A 44 -6.07 -16.27 15.33
CA LYS A 44 -4.93 -16.63 14.48
C LYS A 44 -4.96 -15.90 13.13
N ASN A 45 -6.13 -15.80 12.50
CA ASN A 45 -6.29 -15.05 11.25
C ASN A 45 -6.00 -13.56 11.48
N ARG A 46 -6.49 -12.99 12.58
CA ARG A 46 -6.21 -11.60 12.96
C ARG A 46 -4.71 -11.37 13.13
N GLU A 47 -4.00 -12.22 13.86
CA GLU A 47 -2.54 -12.12 14.03
C GLU A 47 -1.79 -12.16 12.69
N ILE A 48 -2.21 -13.06 11.78
CA ILE A 48 -1.62 -13.14 10.43
C ILE A 48 -1.87 -11.85 9.66
N TYR A 49 -3.10 -11.32 9.69
CA TYR A 49 -3.45 -10.07 9.00
C TYR A 49 -2.70 -8.86 9.57
N GLU A 50 -2.54 -8.78 10.90
CA GLU A 50 -1.74 -7.73 11.54
C GLU A 50 -0.28 -7.79 11.09
N LYS A 51 0.31 -8.99 11.02
CA LYS A 51 1.68 -9.18 10.52
C LYS A 51 1.82 -8.80 9.05
N ILE A 52 0.92 -9.26 8.18
CA ILE A 52 0.96 -8.91 6.75
C ILE A 52 0.81 -7.39 6.56
N LEU A 53 -0.13 -6.76 7.29
CA LEU A 53 -0.30 -5.32 7.23
C LEU A 53 0.97 -4.60 7.69
N LYS A 54 1.52 -4.98 8.84
CA LYS A 54 2.68 -4.30 9.44
C LYS A 54 3.97 -4.51 8.66
N ASP A 55 4.24 -5.73 8.21
CA ASP A 55 5.55 -6.15 7.70
C ASP A 55 5.63 -6.10 6.16
N VAL A 56 4.50 -5.91 5.47
CA VAL A 56 4.43 -5.84 4.00
C VAL A 56 3.78 -4.53 3.54
N TYR A 57 2.49 -4.34 3.82
CA TYR A 57 1.73 -3.27 3.16
C TYR A 57 1.89 -1.90 3.79
N ALA A 58 2.01 -1.80 5.12
CA ALA A 58 2.20 -0.53 5.81
C ALA A 58 3.48 0.23 5.38
N PRO A 59 4.67 -0.41 5.28
CA PRO A 59 5.86 0.31 4.85
C PRO A 59 5.78 0.74 3.38
N LEU A 60 5.24 -0.12 2.49
CA LEU A 60 5.01 0.21 1.09
C LEU A 60 4.00 1.36 0.94
N TYR A 61 2.85 1.27 1.63
CA TYR A 61 1.83 2.31 1.63
C TYR A 61 2.38 3.63 2.19
N ARG A 62 3.21 3.59 3.23
CA ARG A 62 3.85 4.79 3.78
C ARG A 62 4.73 5.50 2.76
N ALA A 63 5.44 4.77 1.91
CA ALA A 63 6.23 5.36 0.82
C ALA A 63 5.32 6.06 -0.19
N LEU A 64 4.26 5.37 -0.66
CA LEU A 64 3.28 5.96 -1.58
C LEU A 64 2.61 7.19 -0.99
N PHE A 65 2.20 7.11 0.28
CA PHE A 65 1.54 8.21 0.98
C PHE A 65 2.42 9.46 1.05
N LYS A 66 3.73 9.29 1.32
CA LYS A 66 4.68 10.42 1.32
C LYS A 66 4.78 11.05 -0.06
N GLN A 67 4.88 10.23 -1.12
CA GLN A 67 4.94 10.70 -2.50
C GLN A 67 3.68 11.46 -2.90
N GLU A 68 2.51 10.90 -2.65
CA GLU A 68 1.22 11.53 -2.96
C GLU A 68 1.01 12.83 -2.19
N THR A 69 1.35 12.84 -0.91
CA THR A 69 1.27 14.04 -0.09
C THR A 69 2.21 15.12 -0.62
N PHE A 70 3.43 14.76 -1.00
CA PHE A 70 4.38 15.69 -1.62
C PHE A 70 3.87 16.24 -2.95
N ARG A 71 3.33 15.36 -3.81
CA ARG A 71 2.73 15.72 -5.10
C ARG A 71 1.59 16.72 -4.90
N GLU A 72 0.69 16.46 -3.96
CA GLU A 72 -0.43 17.35 -3.63
C GLU A 72 0.07 18.73 -3.21
N PHE A 73 1.05 18.82 -2.31
CA PHE A 73 1.58 20.11 -1.84
C PHE A 73 2.29 20.91 -2.95
N ILE A 74 3.10 20.25 -3.77
CA ILE A 74 3.88 20.92 -4.83
C ILE A 74 3.00 21.30 -6.02
N MET A 75 2.09 20.41 -6.46
CA MET A 75 1.24 20.66 -7.63
C MET A 75 0.17 21.70 -7.33
N LYS A 76 -0.53 21.60 -6.18
CA LYS A 76 -1.51 22.64 -5.79
C LYS A 76 -0.85 23.98 -5.52
N GLY A 77 0.36 24.00 -4.97
CA GLY A 77 1.13 25.22 -4.73
C GLY A 77 1.59 25.94 -6.01
N LYS A 78 1.74 25.22 -7.13
CA LYS A 78 2.21 25.76 -8.41
C LYS A 78 1.11 26.00 -9.46
N GLY A 79 -0.14 25.65 -9.16
CA GLY A 79 -1.26 25.81 -10.11
C GLY A 79 -1.17 24.91 -11.35
N ILE A 80 -0.42 23.81 -11.28
CA ILE A 80 -0.31 22.84 -12.37
C ILE A 80 -1.61 22.02 -12.39
N LYS A 81 -2.34 22.04 -13.52
CA LYS A 81 -3.60 21.30 -13.68
C LYS A 81 -3.35 19.78 -13.75
N GLU A 82 -4.25 19.01 -13.15
CA GLU A 82 -4.22 17.53 -13.09
C GLU A 82 -4.22 16.84 -14.46
N GLU A 83 -4.63 17.55 -15.51
CA GLU A 83 -4.84 17.04 -16.88
C GLU A 83 -3.56 16.51 -17.56
N ASN A 84 -2.37 16.77 -17.01
CA ASN A 84 -1.07 16.30 -17.54
C ASN A 84 -0.45 15.13 -16.73
N ILE A 85 -1.17 14.54 -15.78
CA ILE A 85 -0.59 13.60 -14.80
C ILE A 85 -0.51 12.16 -15.32
N GLU A 86 -1.35 11.76 -16.28
CA GLU A 86 -1.45 10.35 -16.72
C GLU A 86 -0.15 9.78 -17.32
N ASP A 87 0.71 10.65 -17.83
CA ASP A 87 2.00 10.34 -18.47
C ASP A 87 3.21 10.57 -17.55
N THR A 88 3.00 11.06 -16.33
CA THR A 88 4.10 11.25 -15.36
C THR A 88 4.35 9.97 -14.55
N PRO A 89 5.63 9.58 -14.33
CA PRO A 89 5.94 8.45 -13.47
C PRO A 89 5.38 8.69 -12.07
N ILE A 90 4.67 7.69 -11.55
CA ILE A 90 3.90 7.83 -10.29
C ILE A 90 4.85 7.75 -9.10
N LEU A 91 5.91 6.97 -9.26
CA LEU A 91 6.85 6.62 -8.19
C LEU A 91 8.17 7.37 -8.29
N THR A 92 8.31 8.44 -9.09
CA THR A 92 9.58 9.17 -9.16
C THR A 92 9.39 10.69 -9.22
N PHE A 93 10.02 11.39 -8.27
CA PHE A 93 10.15 12.85 -8.29
C PHE A 93 11.61 13.26 -8.23
N PHE A 94 12.07 13.91 -9.30
CA PHE A 94 13.42 14.45 -9.39
C PHE A 94 13.43 15.96 -9.10
N LYS A 95 14.43 16.42 -8.33
CA LYS A 95 14.81 17.84 -8.31
C LYS A 95 16.14 17.98 -8.99
N GLU A 96 16.24 18.94 -9.88
CA GLU A 96 17.54 19.47 -10.25
C GLU A 96 18.00 20.44 -9.16
N LYS A 97 19.17 20.19 -8.59
CA LYS A 97 19.84 21.13 -7.68
C LYS A 97 21.30 21.23 -8.09
N ASN A 98 21.73 22.42 -8.53
CA ASN A 98 23.10 22.69 -8.98
C ASN A 98 23.57 21.80 -10.14
N GLY A 99 22.67 21.42 -11.06
CA GLY A 99 22.99 20.54 -12.19
C GLY A 99 22.99 19.03 -11.86
N GLU A 100 22.77 18.65 -10.60
CA GLU A 100 22.58 17.25 -10.21
C GLU A 100 21.09 16.93 -10.08
N ILE A 101 20.68 15.82 -10.71
CA ILE A 101 19.33 15.24 -10.58
C ILE A 101 19.29 14.45 -9.26
N ILE A 102 18.67 15.03 -8.24
CA ILE A 102 18.46 14.39 -6.94
C ILE A 102 17.10 13.70 -6.96
N ASP A 103 17.08 12.37 -6.78
CA ASP A 103 15.87 11.62 -6.42
C ASP A 103 15.41 12.11 -5.04
N ILE A 104 14.37 12.96 -5.02
CA ILE A 104 13.88 13.54 -3.75
C ILE A 104 13.12 12.46 -2.98
N PHE A 105 12.32 11.68 -3.71
CA PHE A 105 11.46 10.63 -3.22
C PHE A 105 11.01 9.80 -4.42
N GLY A 106 11.23 8.48 -4.38
CA GLY A 106 10.82 7.72 -5.53
C GLY A 106 11.16 6.25 -5.57
N ARG A 107 12.24 6.00 -6.30
CA ARG A 107 12.61 4.68 -6.79
C ARG A 107 13.40 3.92 -5.75
N THR A 108 14.45 4.55 -5.24
CA THR A 108 15.37 3.94 -4.28
C THR A 108 14.66 3.56 -2.98
N ASP A 109 13.77 4.42 -2.48
CA ASP A 109 12.97 4.15 -1.29
C ASP A 109 12.07 2.93 -1.44
N ILE A 110 11.30 2.83 -2.54
CA ILE A 110 10.39 1.70 -2.76
C ILE A 110 11.17 0.40 -2.94
N LEU A 111 12.30 0.43 -3.66
CA LEU A 111 13.16 -0.74 -3.82
C LEU A 111 13.80 -1.17 -2.49
N ASN A 112 14.26 -0.21 -1.68
CA ASN A 112 14.83 -0.49 -0.37
C ASN A 112 13.78 -1.07 0.59
N ILE A 113 12.57 -0.53 0.58
CA ILE A 113 11.45 -1.08 1.35
C ILE A 113 11.08 -2.47 0.83
N GLY A 114 11.02 -2.66 -0.48
CA GLY A 114 10.75 -3.94 -1.14
C GLY A 114 11.77 -5.02 -0.77
N LYS A 115 13.01 -4.66 -0.47
CA LYS A 115 14.05 -5.58 0.05
C LYS A 115 13.87 -5.93 1.53
N GLN A 116 13.14 -5.11 2.28
CA GLN A 116 12.94 -5.28 3.73
C GLN A 116 11.62 -5.96 4.09
N ILE A 117 10.65 -6.03 3.18
CA ILE A 117 9.37 -6.69 3.46
C ILE A 117 9.56 -8.20 3.70
N ASN A 118 8.67 -8.77 4.50
CA ASN A 118 8.69 -10.21 4.76
C ASN A 118 8.13 -11.01 3.57
N ALA A 119 9.01 -11.58 2.75
CA ALA A 119 8.63 -12.37 1.58
C ALA A 119 7.76 -13.60 1.91
N GLY A 120 7.86 -14.16 3.13
CA GLY A 120 7.01 -15.27 3.57
C GLY A 120 5.57 -14.86 3.90
N LEU A 121 5.32 -13.55 4.06
CA LEU A 121 4.01 -12.97 4.33
C LEU A 121 3.44 -12.20 3.12
N ALA A 122 4.30 -11.76 2.22
CA ALA A 122 3.92 -11.02 1.03
C ALA A 122 3.12 -11.89 0.05
N SER A 123 2.21 -11.26 -0.71
CA SER A 123 1.56 -11.97 -1.81
C SER A 123 2.59 -12.28 -2.91
N PRO A 124 2.48 -13.41 -3.62
CA PRO A 124 3.36 -13.68 -4.76
C PRO A 124 3.32 -12.54 -5.80
N HIS A 125 2.15 -11.93 -5.96
CA HIS A 125 1.93 -10.85 -6.91
C HIS A 125 2.69 -9.56 -6.55
N ILE A 126 2.69 -9.12 -5.28
CA ILE A 126 3.46 -7.93 -4.89
C ILE A 126 4.97 -8.16 -5.07
N LEU A 127 5.45 -9.37 -4.80
CA LEU A 127 6.86 -9.73 -4.99
C LEU A 127 7.26 -9.72 -6.48
N GLU A 128 6.39 -10.24 -7.35
CA GLU A 128 6.57 -10.20 -8.81
C GLU A 128 6.62 -8.75 -9.32
N LEU A 129 5.71 -7.89 -8.86
CA LEU A 129 5.67 -6.48 -9.24
C LEU A 129 6.91 -5.73 -8.76
N LEU A 130 7.35 -5.94 -7.52
CA LEU A 130 8.58 -5.33 -6.99
C LEU A 130 9.83 -5.79 -7.75
N SER A 131 9.92 -7.07 -8.11
CA SER A 131 11.05 -7.60 -8.87
C SER A 131 11.06 -7.06 -10.29
N SER A 132 9.90 -7.00 -10.94
CA SER A 132 9.74 -6.43 -12.27
C SER A 132 10.08 -4.93 -12.27
N TYR A 133 9.68 -4.22 -11.21
CA TYR A 133 10.02 -2.82 -11.03
C TYR A 133 11.54 -2.62 -10.84
N GLU A 134 12.21 -3.45 -10.03
CA GLU A 134 13.66 -3.40 -9.85
C GLU A 134 14.41 -3.61 -11.16
N ILE A 135 14.01 -4.63 -11.94
CA ILE A 135 14.64 -4.94 -13.22
C ILE A 135 14.45 -3.81 -14.23
N THR A 136 13.24 -3.26 -14.33
CA THR A 136 12.97 -2.15 -15.26
C THR A 136 13.73 -0.89 -14.88
N CYS A 137 13.84 -0.59 -13.59
CA CYS A 137 14.68 0.50 -13.09
C CYS A 137 16.16 0.31 -13.42
N TYR A 138 16.67 -0.91 -13.31
CA TYR A 138 18.05 -1.24 -13.68
C TYR A 138 18.30 -0.98 -15.17
N PHE A 139 17.48 -1.54 -16.06
CA PHE A 139 17.65 -1.37 -17.49
C PHE A 139 17.45 0.08 -17.95
N GLU A 140 16.58 0.84 -17.29
CA GLU A 140 16.36 2.25 -17.63
C GLU A 140 17.59 3.09 -17.32
N ASN A 141 18.26 2.84 -16.18
CA ASN A 141 19.50 3.50 -15.83
C ASN A 141 20.63 3.16 -16.83
N GLU A 142 20.76 1.88 -17.20
CA GLU A 142 21.76 1.44 -18.19
C GLU A 142 21.54 2.09 -19.56
N LEU A 143 20.28 2.17 -20.01
CA LEU A 143 19.93 2.83 -21.27
C LEU A 143 20.13 4.35 -21.20
N GLN A 144 19.76 5.00 -20.10
CA GLN A 144 19.96 6.44 -19.92
C GLN A 144 21.44 6.83 -20.00
N ASN A 145 22.33 6.06 -19.35
CA ASN A 145 23.77 6.28 -19.46
C ASN A 145 24.28 6.13 -20.90
N SER A 146 23.67 5.23 -21.67
CA SER A 146 23.94 5.11 -23.11
C SER A 146 23.40 6.29 -23.94
N TYR A 147 22.37 7.00 -23.47
CA TYR A 147 21.80 8.19 -24.12
C TYR A 147 22.62 9.45 -23.90
N GLU A 148 23.07 9.69 -22.67
CA GLU A 148 23.85 10.90 -22.35
C GLU A 148 25.19 10.88 -23.10
N SER A 149 25.81 9.70 -23.26
CA SER A 149 26.99 9.49 -24.12
C SER A 149 26.71 9.75 -25.62
N PHE A 150 25.45 9.70 -26.03
CA PHE A 150 25.03 9.83 -27.43
C PHE A 150 24.78 11.28 -27.87
N GLU A 151 24.27 12.16 -27.00
CA GLU A 151 24.15 13.59 -27.31
C GLU A 151 25.50 14.23 -27.64
N ASP A 152 26.57 13.77 -26.98
CA ASP A 152 27.95 14.17 -27.30
C ASP A 152 28.42 13.68 -28.67
N TYR A 153 27.85 12.58 -29.18
CA TYR A 153 28.23 11.95 -30.45
C TYR A 153 27.50 12.55 -31.66
N ILE A 154 26.24 12.97 -31.50
CA ILE A 154 25.47 13.66 -32.56
C ILE A 154 26.16 14.97 -33.01
N ASN A 155 26.96 15.58 -32.13
CA ASN A 155 27.71 16.80 -32.43
C ASN A 155 28.98 16.58 -33.29
N LYS A 156 29.27 15.35 -33.73
CA LYS A 156 30.39 15.05 -34.65
C LYS A 156 29.89 14.56 -36.01
N ASP A 157 30.56 15.06 -37.04
CA ASP A 157 30.15 15.02 -38.45
C ASP A 157 29.98 13.59 -39.02
N ARG A 158 29.14 13.51 -40.05
CA ARG A 158 28.25 12.39 -40.38
C ARG A 158 28.79 11.39 -41.42
N ASP A 159 28.71 10.09 -41.09
CA ASP A 159 28.60 8.97 -42.04
C ASP A 159 27.35 8.14 -41.64
N GLU A 160 26.23 8.33 -42.37
CA GLU A 160 25.01 8.75 -41.67
C GLU A 160 23.80 7.79 -41.65
N LYS A 161 23.85 6.60 -42.25
CA LYS A 161 22.64 5.73 -42.34
C LYS A 161 22.61 4.57 -41.37
N ASP A 162 23.70 3.81 -41.23
CA ASP A 162 23.71 2.64 -40.35
C ASP A 162 23.79 3.03 -38.87
N ILE A 163 24.47 4.14 -38.58
CA ILE A 163 24.50 4.76 -37.23
C ILE A 163 23.08 5.21 -36.86
N ALA A 164 22.42 6.00 -37.71
CA ALA A 164 21.06 6.48 -37.45
C ALA A 164 20.05 5.35 -37.20
N LYS A 165 20.17 4.22 -37.93
CA LYS A 165 19.29 3.06 -37.73
C LYS A 165 19.51 2.35 -36.39
N ASN A 166 20.75 2.15 -35.98
CA ASN A 166 21.07 1.54 -34.68
C ASN A 166 20.63 2.44 -33.51
N GLU A 167 20.76 3.75 -33.65
CA GLU A 167 20.38 4.71 -32.62
C GLU A 167 18.85 4.84 -32.49
N MET A 168 18.13 4.85 -33.61
CA MET A 168 16.67 4.81 -33.61
C MET A 168 16.14 3.54 -32.92
N ARG A 169 16.85 2.41 -33.06
CA ARG A 169 16.51 1.16 -32.36
C ARG A 169 16.65 1.32 -30.85
N LYS A 170 17.76 1.87 -30.36
CA LYS A 170 17.93 2.15 -28.93
C LYS A 170 16.80 3.05 -28.40
N ILE A 171 16.37 4.05 -29.19
CA ILE A 171 15.34 5.04 -28.77
C ILE A 171 14.02 4.32 -28.56
N ASN A 172 13.66 3.46 -29.51
CA ASN A 172 12.47 2.64 -29.38
C ASN A 172 12.55 1.67 -28.20
N ASP A 173 13.73 1.07 -27.95
CA ASP A 173 13.93 0.16 -26.81
C ASP A 173 13.75 0.90 -25.47
N TYR A 174 14.31 2.12 -25.34
CA TYR A 174 14.15 2.96 -24.15
C TYR A 174 12.70 3.43 -23.94
N ILE A 175 12.02 3.87 -25.00
CA ILE A 175 10.61 4.26 -24.94
C ILE A 175 9.74 3.06 -24.52
N SER A 176 9.98 1.89 -25.12
CA SER A 176 9.26 0.65 -24.79
C SER A 176 9.45 0.24 -23.33
N LEU A 177 10.69 0.35 -22.83
CA LEU A 177 11.01 0.07 -21.43
C LEU A 177 10.32 1.07 -20.50
N THR A 178 10.35 2.36 -20.83
CA THR A 178 9.71 3.43 -20.05
C THR A 178 8.19 3.20 -19.94
N ILE A 179 7.54 2.86 -21.05
CA ILE A 179 6.11 2.52 -21.08
C ILE A 179 5.83 1.29 -20.19
N SER A 180 6.68 0.27 -20.27
CA SER A 180 6.53 -0.95 -19.46
C SER A 180 6.71 -0.66 -17.97
N LYS A 181 7.69 0.18 -17.62
CA LYS A 181 7.91 0.64 -16.24
C LYS A 181 6.68 1.37 -15.70
N VAL A 182 6.12 2.33 -16.44
CA VAL A 182 4.93 3.08 -16.01
C VAL A 182 3.74 2.15 -15.76
N LYS A 183 3.56 1.10 -16.55
CA LYS A 183 2.53 0.08 -16.30
C LYS A 183 2.78 -0.67 -15.00
N ILE A 184 4.01 -1.15 -14.78
CA ILE A 184 4.40 -1.83 -13.55
C ILE A 184 4.21 -0.91 -12.34
N GLU A 185 4.54 0.38 -12.44
CA GLU A 185 4.30 1.37 -11.38
C GLU A 185 2.81 1.50 -11.05
N LYS A 186 1.94 1.59 -12.08
CA LYS A 186 0.48 1.64 -11.90
C LYS A 186 -0.07 0.39 -11.21
N ASP A 187 0.43 -0.79 -11.61
CA ASP A 187 0.01 -2.07 -11.02
C ASP A 187 0.51 -2.21 -9.58
N LEU A 188 1.78 -1.87 -9.32
CA LEU A 188 2.39 -1.88 -7.99
C LEU A 188 1.67 -0.93 -7.04
N TYR A 189 1.41 0.29 -7.50
CA TYR A 189 0.63 1.29 -6.78
C TYR A 189 -0.74 0.72 -6.39
N THR A 190 -1.47 0.18 -7.36
CA THR A 190 -2.79 -0.41 -7.17
C THR A 190 -2.79 -1.56 -6.17
N GLU A 191 -1.83 -2.49 -6.27
CA GLU A 191 -1.71 -3.64 -5.38
C GLU A 191 -1.41 -3.21 -3.93
N ILE A 192 -0.49 -2.25 -3.74
CA ILE A 192 -0.15 -1.74 -2.40
C ILE A 192 -1.39 -1.18 -1.69
N ILE A 193 -2.19 -0.38 -2.39
CA ILE A 193 -3.40 0.24 -1.81
C ILE A 193 -4.46 -0.81 -1.54
N ARG A 194 -4.69 -1.71 -2.52
CA ARG A 194 -5.67 -2.79 -2.38
C ARG A 194 -5.34 -3.66 -1.18
N GLY A 195 -4.09 -4.10 -1.04
CA GLY A 195 -3.64 -4.88 0.10
C GLY A 195 -3.77 -4.10 1.41
N TYR A 196 -3.30 -2.85 1.45
CA TYR A 196 -3.41 -2.02 2.65
C TYR A 196 -4.86 -1.83 3.11
N CYS A 197 -5.77 -1.42 2.23
CA CYS A 197 -7.17 -1.20 2.60
C CYS A 197 -7.88 -2.56 2.88
N TYR A 198 -7.51 -3.67 2.20
CA TYR A 198 -8.04 -5.02 2.49
C TYR A 198 -7.71 -5.48 3.92
N TYR A 199 -6.44 -5.42 4.32
CA TYR A 199 -6.04 -5.88 5.66
C TYR A 199 -6.57 -4.96 6.77
N ASN A 200 -6.62 -3.63 6.56
CA ASN A 200 -7.31 -2.74 7.50
C ASN A 200 -8.78 -3.13 7.71
N LYS A 201 -9.51 -3.39 6.62
CA LYS A 201 -10.91 -3.84 6.69
C LYS A 201 -11.05 -5.17 7.43
N LYS A 202 -10.15 -6.13 7.19
CA LYS A 202 -10.16 -7.42 7.90
C LYS A 202 -9.87 -7.30 9.39
N LEU A 203 -9.17 -6.25 9.81
CA LEU A 203 -8.85 -5.95 11.20
C LEU A 203 -9.91 -5.05 11.87
N GLY A 204 -10.90 -4.56 11.13
CA GLY A 204 -11.87 -3.60 11.64
C GLY A 204 -11.27 -2.22 11.92
N LEU A 205 -10.15 -1.89 11.27
CA LEU A 205 -9.52 -0.58 11.38
C LEU A 205 -10.18 0.38 10.39
N GLU A 206 -10.45 1.61 10.83
CA GLU A 206 -10.91 2.67 9.94
C GLU A 206 -9.77 3.05 8.98
N SER A 207 -10.00 2.92 7.69
CA SER A 207 -9.05 3.35 6.66
C SER A 207 -9.46 4.71 6.11
N ASN A 208 -8.58 5.71 6.25
CA ASN A 208 -8.74 7.00 5.57
C ASN A 208 -8.40 6.94 4.07
N CYS A 209 -8.07 5.75 3.53
CA CYS A 209 -7.91 5.49 2.10
C CYS A 209 -9.23 5.03 1.48
N SER A 210 -9.59 5.58 0.33
CA SER A 210 -10.54 4.94 -0.59
C SER A 210 -10.06 5.07 -2.03
N ILE A 211 -10.26 4.01 -2.83
CA ILE A 211 -10.05 4.07 -4.28
C ILE A 211 -11.40 4.42 -4.91
N LYS A 212 -11.48 5.52 -5.65
CA LYS A 212 -12.64 5.86 -6.48
C LYS A 212 -12.16 6.21 -7.88
N ASN A 213 -12.73 5.56 -8.91
CA ASN A 213 -12.40 5.80 -10.32
C ASN A 213 -10.89 5.72 -10.67
N GLY A 214 -10.13 4.87 -9.98
CA GLY A 214 -8.68 4.75 -10.20
C GLY A 214 -7.84 5.77 -9.42
N GLU A 215 -8.46 6.73 -8.73
CA GLU A 215 -7.78 7.71 -7.89
C GLU A 215 -7.81 7.27 -6.42
N ILE A 216 -6.68 7.46 -5.71
CA ILE A 216 -6.69 7.38 -4.25
C ILE A 216 -7.23 8.70 -3.73
N ILE A 217 -8.32 8.63 -2.98
CA ILE A 217 -8.75 9.71 -2.11
C ILE A 217 -8.16 9.43 -0.74
N ILE A 218 -7.09 10.15 -0.40
CA ILE A 218 -6.58 10.22 0.97
C ILE A 218 -7.46 11.23 1.70
N GLY A 219 -8.40 10.72 2.50
CA GLY A 219 -9.30 11.56 3.28
C GLY A 219 -8.57 12.22 4.44
N TYR A 220 -7.99 13.40 4.24
CA TYR A 220 -7.70 14.30 5.36
C TYR A 220 -9.01 14.93 5.79
N LYS A 221 -9.51 14.53 6.97
CA LYS A 221 -10.72 15.11 7.53
C LYS A 221 -10.39 16.45 8.20
N THR A 222 -9.91 17.42 7.42
CA THR A 222 -9.72 18.79 7.93
C THR A 222 -11.09 19.46 8.00
N THR A 223 -11.54 19.77 9.21
CA THR A 223 -12.82 20.45 9.42
C THR A 223 -12.72 21.90 8.95
N LYS A 224 -13.84 22.48 8.46
CA LYS A 224 -13.91 23.91 8.12
C LYS A 224 -13.48 24.79 9.30
N ASP A 225 -13.76 24.34 10.53
CA ASP A 225 -13.42 25.03 11.77
C ASP A 225 -11.91 25.05 12.05
N GLU A 226 -11.17 23.98 11.72
CA GLU A 226 -9.71 23.94 11.83
C GLU A 226 -9.06 24.87 10.81
N ILE A 227 -9.57 24.88 9.58
CA ILE A 227 -9.11 25.80 8.53
C ILE A 227 -9.33 27.24 8.97
N GLN A 228 -10.51 27.55 9.51
CA GLN A 228 -10.84 28.90 9.96
C GLN A 228 -9.97 29.33 11.15
N ARG A 229 -9.77 28.46 12.14
CA ARG A 229 -8.88 28.72 13.29
C ARG A 229 -7.44 29.02 12.85
N MET A 230 -6.92 28.29 11.86
CA MET A 230 -5.59 28.57 11.31
C MET A 230 -5.54 29.92 10.59
N LYS A 231 -6.55 30.24 9.76
CA LYS A 231 -6.63 31.54 9.08
C LYS A 231 -6.64 32.71 10.07
N ASP A 232 -7.41 32.59 11.14
CA ASP A 232 -7.52 33.63 12.16
C ASP A 232 -6.21 33.79 12.95
N THR A 233 -5.48 32.69 13.20
CA THR A 233 -4.17 32.72 13.85
C THR A 233 -3.12 33.43 12.98
N ILE A 234 -3.09 33.14 11.68
CA ILE A 234 -2.19 33.80 10.73
C ILE A 234 -2.48 35.30 10.64
N ARG A 235 -3.77 35.69 10.53
CA ARG A 235 -4.18 37.10 10.51
C ARG A 235 -3.72 37.86 11.75
N LYS A 236 -3.93 37.29 12.94
CA LYS A 236 -3.48 37.90 14.20
C LYS A 236 -1.96 38.06 14.26
N LYS A 237 -1.20 37.10 13.74
CA LYS A 237 0.26 37.16 13.73
C LYS A 237 0.79 38.27 12.82
N ASN A 238 0.25 38.40 11.61
CA ASN A 238 0.64 39.46 10.67
C ASN A 238 0.32 40.86 11.21
N VAL A 239 -0.84 41.04 11.84
CA VAL A 239 -1.22 42.33 12.47
C VAL A 239 -0.26 42.70 13.61
N ASN A 240 0.22 41.72 14.39
CA ASN A 240 1.18 41.99 15.45
C ASN A 240 2.58 42.33 14.93
N GLU A 241 2.98 41.76 13.78
CA GLU A 241 4.26 42.08 13.13
C GLU A 241 4.24 43.47 12.47
N GLU A 242 3.13 43.88 11.84
CA GLU A 242 2.97 45.24 11.29
C GLU A 242 2.95 46.34 12.36
N ASN A 243 2.45 46.04 13.56
CA ASN A 243 2.44 47.00 14.68
C ASN A 243 3.77 47.03 15.47
N ALA A 244 4.71 46.12 15.18
CA ALA A 244 6.02 46.05 15.83
C ALA A 244 7.15 46.72 15.00
N VAL A 245 6.82 47.22 13.80
CA VAL A 245 7.71 47.99 12.90
C VAL A 245 7.39 49.47 13.03
#